data_AF-X1GW26-F1
#
_entry.id   AF-X1GW26-F1
#
_cell.length_a   1.000
_cell.length_b   1.000
_cell.length_c   1.000
_cell.angle_alpha   90.00
_cell.angle_beta   90.00
_cell.angle_gamma   90.00
#
_symmetry.space_group_name_H-M   'P 1'
#
loop_
_entity.id
_entity.type
_entity.pdbx_description
1 polymer ?
#
loop_
_entity_poly.entity_id
_entity_poly.type
_entity_poly.pdbx_seq_one_letter_code
_entity_poly.pdbx_strand_id
1 'polypeptide(L)' 'MRVIETLWFTNIKGTCGIVLGEEDVTKDPVAYISVVGGSNAQLDTEDIVAWGNKFPRDTALRI' A
#
# COMPACT_ATOMS: atom_id res chain seq x y z
N MET A 1 9.97 2.44 -6.25
CA MET A 1 8.76 3.26 -6.43
C MET A 1 8.79 4.41 -5.43
N ARG A 2 8.14 5.53 -5.75
CA ARG A 2 7.90 6.62 -4.81
C ARG A 2 6.54 6.42 -4.14
N VAL A 3 6.53 6.27 -2.82
CA VAL A 3 5.29 6.26 -2.03
C VAL A 3 4.74 7.67 -1.92
N ILE A 4 3.45 7.83 -2.20
CA ILE A 4 2.71 9.09 -2.07
C ILE A 4 1.90 9.08 -0.79
N GLU A 5 1.19 7.98 -0.53
CA GLU A 5 0.26 7.88 0.59
C GLU A 5 0.07 6.41 0.97
N THR A 6 -0.19 6.15 2.26
CA THR A 6 -0.62 4.84 2.74
C THR A 6 -1.92 4.98 3.52
N LEU A 7 -2.93 4.21 3.13
CA LEU A 7 -4.21 4.10 3.82
C LEU A 7 -4.19 2.87 4.72
N TRP A 8 -4.54 3.03 5.99
CA TRP A 8 -4.53 1.94 6.98
C TRP A 8 -5.94 1.57 7.42
N PHE A 9 -6.20 0.26 7.48
CA PHE A 9 -7.44 -0.31 8.00
C PHE A 9 -7.10 -1.26 9.13
N THR A 10 -7.39 -0.85 10.37
CA THR A 10 -7.04 -1.60 11.58
C THR A 10 -8.26 -1.86 12.44
N ASN A 11 -8.39 -3.09 12.92
CA ASN A 11 -9.33 -3.45 13.97
C ASN A 11 -8.72 -4.55 14.87
N ILE A 12 -9.52 -5.08 15.80
CA ILE A 12 -9.07 -6.13 16.74
C ILE A 12 -8.64 -7.45 16.07
N LYS A 13 -8.91 -7.63 14.76
CA LYS A 13 -8.56 -8.83 13.99
C LYS A 13 -7.29 -8.66 13.16
N GLY A 14 -6.72 -7.45 13.10
CA GLY A 14 -5.47 -7.18 12.41
C GLY A 14 -5.47 -5.87 11.65
N THR A 15 -4.45 -5.71 10.82
CA THR A 15 -4.22 -4.51 10.00
C THR A 15 -4.00 -4.91 8.55
N CYS A 16 -4.64 -4.18 7.63
CA CYS A 16 -4.25 -4.15 6.23
C CYS A 16 -3.99 -2.72 5.78
N GLY A 17 -3.17 -2.57 4.75
CA GLY A 17 -2.82 -1.26 4.21
C GLY A 17 -2.92 -1.25 2.69
N ILE A 18 -3.28 -0.09 2.16
CA ILE A 18 -3.17 0.23 0.73
C ILE A 18 -2.08 1.28 0.58
N VAL A 19 -1.02 0.97 -0.18
CA VAL A 19 0.05 1.90 -0.51
C VAL A 19 -0.19 2.45 -1.91
N LEU A 20 -0.31 3.77 -2.02
CA LEU A 20 -0.40 4.50 -3.28
C LEU A 20 0.96 5.10 -3.62
N GLY A 21 1.35 5.00 -4.89
CA GLY A 21 2.55 5.68 -5.33
C GLY A 21 2.73 5.68 -6.83
N GLU A 22 3.99 5.85 -7.22
CA GLU A 22 4.42 6.04 -8.60
C GLU A 22 5.65 5.18 -8.89
N GLU A 23 5.65 4.47 -10.01
CA GLU A 23 6.81 3.70 -10.46
C GLU A 23 7.97 4.62 -10.81
N ASP A 24 9.20 4.27 -10.38
CA ASP A 24 10.33 5.19 -10.50
C ASP A 24 10.71 5.48 -11.97
N VAL A 25 10.57 4.47 -12.82
CA VAL A 25 10.97 4.51 -14.23
C VAL A 25 9.86 5.06 -15.12
N THR A 26 8.67 4.45 -15.10
CA THR A 26 7.59 4.82 -16.02
C THR A 26 6.77 6.01 -15.56
N LYS A 27 6.87 6.38 -14.28
CA LYS A 27 6.01 7.37 -13.64
C LYS A 27 4.53 6.96 -13.62
N ASP A 28 4.25 5.68 -13.82
CA ASP A 28 2.88 5.19 -13.79
C ASP A 28 2.35 5.16 -12.35
N PRO A 29 1.12 5.65 -12.10
CA PRO A 29 0.47 5.51 -10.82
C PRO A 29 0.18 4.04 -10.50
N VAL A 30 0.53 3.62 -9.29
CA VAL A 30 0.36 2.24 -8.83
C VAL A 30 -0.23 2.19 -7.42
N ALA A 31 -0.97 1.13 -7.12
CA ALA A 31 -1.40 0.80 -5.77
C ALA A 31 -1.01 -0.64 -5.41
N TYR A 32 -0.71 -0.86 -4.13
CA TYR A 32 -0.42 -2.16 -3.53
C TYR A 32 -1.29 -2.37 -2.31
N ILE A 33 -1.72 -3.60 -2.05
CA ILE A 33 -2.49 -3.96 -0.86
C ILE A 33 -1.93 -5.23 -0.22
N SER A 34 -1.82 -5.23 1.11
CA SER A 34 -1.54 -6.44 1.87
C SER A 34 -2.05 -6.36 3.30
N VAL A 35 -2.11 -7.53 3.94
CA VAL A 35 -2.19 -7.65 5.41
C VAL A 35 -0.79 -7.53 5.99
N VAL A 36 -0.67 -6.89 7.15
CA VAL A 36 0.62 -6.57 7.79
C VAL A 36 0.56 -6.74 9.30
N GLY A 37 1.71 -6.64 9.96
CA GLY A 37 1.81 -6.75 11.41
C GLY A 37 1.13 -5.59 12.15
N GLY A 38 1.18 -4.38 11.59
CA GLY A 38 0.53 -3.19 12.16
C GLY A 38 1.27 -2.60 13.36
N SER A 39 2.51 -3.02 13.61
CA SER A 39 3.35 -2.55 14.73
C SER A 39 4.28 -1.41 14.33
N ASN A 40 4.54 -1.23 13.02
CA ASN A 40 5.40 -0.17 12.50
C ASN A 40 4.99 0.19 11.07
N ALA A 41 4.31 1.33 10.93
CA ALA A 41 3.76 1.79 9.65
C ALA A 41 4.80 1.91 8.53
N GLN A 42 6.07 2.20 8.84
CA GLN A 42 7.11 2.29 7.83
C GLN A 42 7.49 0.90 7.30
N LEU A 43 7.81 -0.04 8.20
CA LEU A 43 8.13 -1.41 7.82
C LEU A 43 6.94 -2.09 7.13
N ASP A 44 5.73 -1.87 7.64
CA ASP A 44 4.51 -2.40 7.04
C ASP A 44 4.27 -1.84 5.62
N THR A 45 4.61 -0.56 5.38
CA THR A 45 4.54 0.04 4.04
C THR A 45 5.56 -0.61 3.09
N GLU A 46 6.80 -0.80 3.56
CA GLU A 46 7.86 -1.46 2.80
C GLU A 46 7.49 -2.91 2.46
N ASP A 47 6.88 -3.64 3.40
CA ASP A 47 6.36 -5.00 3.20
C ASP A 47 5.24 -5.05 2.16
N ILE A 48 4.29 -4.11 2.19
CA ILE A 48 3.22 -4.03 1.19
C ILE A 48 3.79 -3.74 -0.20
N VAL A 49 4.79 -2.85 -0.31
CA VAL A 49 5.43 -2.55 -1.60
C VAL A 49 6.22 -3.75 -2.12
N ALA A 50 6.89 -4.51 -1.24
CA ALA A 50 7.71 -5.65 -1.62
C ALA A 50 6.88 -6.90 -1.98
N TRP A 51 5.79 -7.17 -1.25
CA TRP A 51 5.08 -8.45 -1.28
C TRP A 51 3.57 -8.34 -1.48
N GLY A 52 3.02 -7.13 -1.46
CA GLY A 52 1.59 -6.90 -1.63
C GLY A 52 1.10 -7.15 -3.05
N ASN A 53 -0.21 -7.27 -3.18
CA ASN A 53 -0.85 -7.41 -4.49
C ASN A 53 -0.89 -6.04 -5.18
N LYS A 54 -0.27 -5.95 -6.35
CA LYS A 54 -0.34 -4.76 -7.22
C LYS A 54 -1.69 -4.68 -7.93
N PHE A 55 -2.27 -3.49 -7.99
CA PHE A 55 -3.54 -3.24 -8.67
C PHE A 55 -3.63 -1.79 -9.21
N PRO A 56 -4.59 -1.47 -10.10
CA PRO A 56 -4.75 -0.12 -10.64
C PRO A 56 -5.07 0.90 -9.54
N ARG A 57 -4.35 2.03 -9.54
CA ARG A 57 -4.54 3.09 -8.54
C ARG A 57 -5.97 3.62 -8.50
N ASP A 58 -6.63 3.73 -9.65
CA ASP A 58 -8.00 4.23 -9.73
C ASP A 58 -9.02 3.37 -8.96
N THR A 59 -8.73 2.09 -8.75
CA THR A 59 -9.56 1.23 -7.90
C THR A 59 -9.46 1.66 -6.44
N ALA A 60 -8.27 2.05 -5.97
CA ALA A 60 -8.07 2.49 -4.59
C ALA A 60 -8.80 3.80 -4.28
N LEU A 61 -8.89 4.70 -5.27
CA LEU A 61 -9.56 6.00 -5.14
C LEU A 61 -11.10 5.93 -5.09
N ARG A 62 -11.67 4.73 -5.25
CA ARG A 62 -13.12 4.48 -5.20
C ARG A 62 -13.57 3.86 -3.87
N ILE A 63 -12.63 3.53 -3.00
CA ILE A 63 -12.87 2.94 -1.67
C ILE A 63 -13.16 4.08 -0.70
#